data_AF-A0A2D6SP90-F1
#
_entry.id   AF-A0A2D6SP90-F1
#
_cell.length_a   1.000
_cell.length_b   1.000
_cell.length_c   1.000
_cell.angle_alpha   90.00
_cell.angle_beta   90.00
_cell.angle_gamma   90.00
#
_symmetry.space_group_name_H-M   'P 1'
#
loop_
_entity.id
_entity.type
_entity.pdbx_description
1 polymer ?
#
loop_
_entity_poly.entity_id
_entity_poly.type
_entity_poly.pdbx_seq_one_letter_code
_entity_poly.pdbx_strand_id
1 'polypeptide(L)'
;MNHLHRKADAATGIALLLIILFLLTLVFIGWTQRECRTNKDCGSESYCGSDYSCHQFPNIQKTVVQNNFFVPSLIIGLAIVIAAVIFNWHKIKQKEENNHTTHEREIEPKPRIEKEEIPKAPEGYYKTQSKNP
;
A
#
# COMPACT_ATOMS: atom_id res chain seq x y z
N MET A 1 -12.42 -55.26 -32.15
CA MET A 1 -12.87 -54.81 -30.82
C MET A 1 -13.30 -53.34 -30.92
N ASN A 2 -14.39 -53.03 -31.63
CA ASN A 2 -14.72 -51.62 -32.01
C ASN A 2 -16.14 -51.17 -31.63
N HIS A 3 -16.93 -52.01 -30.94
CA HIS A 3 -18.34 -51.70 -30.64
C HIS A 3 -18.58 -51.03 -29.28
N LEU A 4 -17.57 -50.97 -28.40
CA LEU A 4 -17.71 -50.36 -27.07
C LEU A 4 -17.49 -48.83 -27.06
N HIS A 5 -16.74 -48.28 -28.03
CA HIS A 5 -16.47 -46.83 -28.09
C HIS A 5 -17.72 -45.99 -28.44
N ARG A 6 -18.60 -46.51 -29.31
CA ARG A 6 -19.73 -45.75 -29.84
C ARG A 6 -20.79 -45.34 -28.80
N LYS A 7 -20.88 -46.05 -27.65
CA LYS A 7 -21.78 -45.68 -26.54
C LYS A 7 -21.13 -44.71 -25.55
N ALA A 8 -19.81 -44.78 -25.40
CA ALA A 8 -19.04 -43.83 -24.58
C ALA A 8 -19.05 -42.43 -25.19
N ASP A 9 -19.02 -42.33 -26.53
CA ASP A 9 -19.03 -41.04 -27.23
C ASP A 9 -20.34 -40.26 -27.00
N ALA A 10 -21.48 -40.96 -26.99
CA ALA A 10 -22.79 -40.34 -26.75
C ALA A 10 -22.94 -39.87 -25.29
N ALA A 11 -22.53 -40.70 -24.33
CA ALA A 11 -22.57 -40.35 -22.90
C ALA A 11 -21.65 -39.17 -22.58
N THR A 12 -20.45 -39.16 -23.17
CA THR A 12 -19.47 -38.07 -23.00
C THR A 12 -19.99 -36.77 -23.63
N GLY A 13 -20.61 -36.84 -24.82
CA GLY A 13 -21.23 -35.67 -25.46
C GLY A 13 -22.37 -35.06 -24.62
N ILE A 14 -23.23 -35.89 -24.04
CA ILE A 14 -24.32 -35.43 -23.16
C ILE A 14 -23.76 -34.80 -21.89
N ALA A 15 -22.77 -35.42 -21.25
CA ALA A 15 -22.12 -34.87 -20.06
C ALA A 15 -21.49 -33.49 -20.32
N LEU A 16 -20.80 -33.35 -21.45
CA LEU A 16 -20.14 -32.10 -21.85
C LEU A 16 -21.17 -31.00 -22.15
N LEU A 17 -22.28 -31.35 -22.80
CA LEU A 17 -23.39 -30.44 -23.05
C LEU A 17 -24.03 -29.94 -21.74
N LEU A 18 -24.26 -30.83 -20.77
CA LEU A 18 -24.79 -30.46 -19.46
C LEU A 18 -23.85 -29.52 -18.70
N ILE A 19 -22.53 -29.76 -18.76
CA ILE A 19 -21.53 -28.89 -18.13
C ILE A 19 -21.56 -27.49 -18.77
N ILE A 20 -21.61 -27.41 -20.11
CA ILE A 20 -21.70 -26.12 -20.81
C ILE A 20 -22.99 -25.40 -20.41
N LEU A 21 -24.12 -26.11 -20.38
CA LEU A 21 -25.41 -25.54 -20.00
C LEU A 21 -25.37 -24.99 -18.56
N PHE A 22 -24.75 -25.73 -17.63
CA PHE A 22 -24.56 -25.32 -16.24
C PHE A 22 -23.67 -24.09 -16.10
N LEU A 23 -22.57 -24.00 -16.86
CA LEU A 23 -21.73 -22.79 -16.86
C LEU A 23 -22.49 -21.58 -17.41
N LEU A 24 -23.30 -21.76 -18.46
CA LEU A 24 -24.11 -20.68 -19.02
C LEU A 24 -25.15 -20.17 -18.02
N THR A 25 -25.80 -21.05 -17.24
CA THR A 25 -26.77 -20.61 -16.21
C THR A 25 -26.07 -19.82 -15.11
N LEU A 26 -24.88 -20.22 -14.65
CA LEU A 26 -24.12 -19.45 -13.65
C LEU A 26 -23.76 -18.04 -14.14
N VAL A 27 -23.30 -17.92 -15.39
CA VAL A 27 -22.97 -16.62 -15.97
C VAL A 27 -24.22 -15.75 -16.13
N PHE A 28 -25.33 -16.35 -16.56
CA PHE A 28 -26.59 -15.64 -16.75
C PHE A 28 -27.15 -15.11 -15.41
N ILE A 29 -27.12 -15.93 -14.36
CA ILE A 29 -27.53 -15.51 -13.00
C ILE A 29 -26.67 -14.36 -12.50
N GLY A 30 -25.34 -14.40 -12.73
CA GLY A 30 -24.44 -13.31 -12.36
C GLY A 30 -24.61 -12.03 -13.18
N TRP A 31 -25.32 -12.08 -14.31
CA TRP A 31 -25.70 -10.90 -15.10
C TRP A 31 -27.06 -10.34 -14.67
N THR A 32 -28.03 -11.18 -14.33
CA THR A 32 -29.37 -10.74 -13.91
C THR A 32 -29.39 -10.16 -12.50
N GLN A 33 -28.42 -10.51 -11.64
CA GLN A 33 -28.31 -9.98 -10.28
C GLN A 33 -27.62 -8.60 -10.20
N ARG A 34 -27.20 -8.01 -11.31
CA ARG A 34 -26.58 -6.69 -11.31
C ARG A 34 -27.65 -5.61 -11.23
N GLU A 35 -27.66 -4.85 -10.13
CA GLU A 35 -28.58 -3.72 -9.95
C GLU A 35 -28.08 -2.46 -10.67
N CYS A 36 -26.76 -2.30 -10.79
CA CYS A 36 -26.15 -1.13 -11.41
C CYS A 36 -24.89 -1.48 -12.23
N ARG A 37 -24.58 -0.65 -13.25
CA ARG A 37 -23.30 -0.66 -13.98
C ARG A 37 -22.51 0.61 -13.76
N THR A 38 -23.21 1.71 -13.52
CA THR A 38 -22.66 3.04 -13.34
C THR A 38 -23.38 3.74 -12.19
N ASN A 39 -22.75 4.77 -11.62
CA ASN A 39 -23.38 5.57 -10.56
C ASN A 39 -24.68 6.26 -11.01
N LYS A 40 -24.91 6.41 -12.31
CA LYS A 40 -26.13 6.99 -12.87
C LYS A 40 -27.33 6.05 -12.79
N ASP A 41 -27.09 4.74 -12.62
CA ASP A 41 -28.14 3.74 -12.47
C ASP A 41 -28.71 3.73 -11.04
N CYS A 42 -27.99 4.35 -10.09
CA CYS A 42 -28.38 4.47 -8.70
C CYS A 42 -29.06 5.82 -8.41
N GLY A 43 -29.79 5.92 -7.30
CA GLY A 43 -30.38 7.19 -6.83
C GLY A 43 -29.34 8.25 -6.48
N SER A 44 -29.77 9.52 -6.35
CA SER A 44 -28.86 10.67 -6.14
C SER A 44 -28.00 10.58 -4.87
N GLU A 45 -28.45 9.83 -3.86
CA GLU A 45 -27.76 9.61 -2.59
C GLU A 45 -27.04 8.25 -2.54
N SER A 46 -26.73 7.66 -3.70
CA SER A 46 -26.16 6.32 -3.78
C SER A 46 -25.10 6.19 -4.88
N TYR A 47 -24.19 5.24 -4.74
CA TYR A 47 -23.17 4.91 -5.73
C TYR A 47 -23.19 3.42 -6.07
N CYS A 48 -22.71 3.09 -7.26
CA CYS A 48 -22.62 1.70 -7.71
C CYS A 48 -21.36 1.06 -7.14
N GLY A 49 -21.53 0.01 -6.34
CA GLY A 49 -20.43 -0.75 -5.75
C GLY A 49 -19.77 -1.72 -6.73
N SER A 50 -18.63 -2.28 -6.35
CA SER A 50 -17.94 -3.33 -7.13
C SER A 50 -18.70 -4.66 -7.18
N ASP A 51 -19.64 -4.82 -6.26
CA ASP A 51 -20.61 -5.91 -6.20
C ASP A 51 -21.81 -5.69 -7.16
N TYR A 52 -21.82 -4.60 -7.93
CA TYR A 52 -22.91 -4.21 -8.84
C TYR A 52 -24.23 -3.92 -8.12
N SER A 53 -24.18 -3.56 -6.83
CA SER A 53 -25.32 -3.12 -6.02
C SER A 53 -25.22 -1.61 -5.74
N CYS A 54 -26.36 -0.96 -5.53
CA CYS A 54 -26.37 0.45 -5.14
C CYS A 54 -26.17 0.62 -3.63
N HIS A 55 -25.10 1.29 -3.22
CA HIS A 55 -24.79 1.61 -1.83
C HIS A 55 -25.10 3.06 -1.53
N GLN A 56 -25.66 3.36 -0.35
CA GLN A 56 -25.86 4.75 0.04
C GLN A 56 -24.52 5.43 0.34
N PHE A 57 -24.39 6.70 -0.04
CA PHE A 57 -23.25 7.48 0.44
C PHE A 57 -23.29 7.48 1.98
N PRO A 58 -22.17 7.18 2.65
CA PRO A 58 -22.14 7.31 4.08
C PRO A 58 -22.48 8.78 4.37
N ASN A 59 -23.59 9.00 5.06
CA ASN A 59 -23.86 10.29 5.67
C ASN A 59 -22.72 10.51 6.64
N ILE A 60 -21.69 11.22 6.19
CA ILE A 60 -20.66 11.79 7.05
C ILE A 60 -21.41 12.85 7.84
N GLN A 61 -22.19 12.40 8.83
CA GLN A 61 -22.40 13.18 10.03
C GLN A 61 -20.99 13.60 10.37
N LYS A 62 -20.73 14.90 10.29
CA LYS A 62 -19.46 15.48 10.70
C LYS A 62 -19.36 15.22 12.20
N THR A 63 -19.07 13.98 12.58
CA THR A 63 -18.30 13.69 13.75
C THR A 63 -17.02 14.41 13.43
N VAL A 64 -16.91 15.65 13.92
CA VAL A 64 -15.63 16.23 14.20
C VAL A 64 -15.01 15.22 15.14
N VAL A 65 -14.37 14.19 14.56
CA VAL A 65 -13.51 13.30 15.31
C VAL A 65 -12.47 14.30 15.77
N GLN A 66 -12.58 14.71 17.02
CA GLN A 66 -11.55 15.49 17.67
C GLN A 66 -10.34 14.57 17.67
N ASN A 67 -9.60 14.60 16.57
CA ASN A 67 -8.36 13.88 16.42
C ASN A 67 -7.42 14.56 17.39
N ASN A 68 -7.47 14.11 18.63
CA ASN A 68 -6.61 14.55 19.70
C ASN A 68 -5.22 14.00 19.40
N PHE A 69 -4.48 14.69 18.53
CA PHE A 69 -3.10 14.38 18.19
C PHE A 69 -2.13 14.63 19.36
N PHE A 70 -2.65 15.06 20.50
CA PHE A 70 -1.87 15.27 21.72
C PHE A 70 -1.08 14.03 22.14
N VAL A 71 -1.75 12.87 22.18
CA VAL A 71 -1.11 11.60 22.57
C VAL A 71 0.00 11.18 21.58
N PRO A 72 -0.24 11.10 20.25
CA PRO A 72 0.83 10.74 19.32
C PRO A 72 1.97 11.77 19.30
N SER A 73 1.68 13.06 19.42
CA SER A 73 2.73 14.10 19.53
C SER A 73 3.58 13.95 20.79
N LEU A 74 2.99 13.59 21.93
CA LEU A 74 3.71 13.39 23.18
C LEU A 74 4.66 12.18 23.13
N ILE A 75 4.23 11.09 22.49
CA ILE A 75 5.07 9.90 22.28
C ILE A 75 6.30 10.24 21.42
N ILE A 76 6.09 10.95 20.31
CA ILE A 76 7.19 11.37 19.43
C ILE A 76 8.14 12.31 20.16
N GLY A 77 7.61 13.26 20.93
CA GLY A 77 8.41 14.18 21.74
C GLY A 77 9.30 13.45 22.75
N LEU A 78 8.74 12.50 23.51
CA LEU A 78 9.50 11.70 24.48
C LEU A 78 10.60 10.86 23.81
N ALA A 79 10.30 10.26 22.64
CA ALA A 79 11.29 9.46 21.92
C ALA A 79 12.52 10.27 21.51
N ILE A 80 12.33 11.52 21.05
CA ILE A 80 13.44 12.41 20.67
C ILE A 80 14.30 12.77 21.89
N VAL A 81 13.67 13.09 23.03
CA VAL A 81 14.40 13.42 24.26
C VAL A 81 15.22 12.22 24.75
N ILE A 82 14.63 11.03 24.78
CA ILE A 82 15.32 9.80 25.20
C ILE A 82 16.51 9.51 24.26
N ALA A 83 16.30 9.60 22.94
CA ALA A 83 17.36 9.42 21.95
C ALA A 83 18.51 10.41 22.18
N ALA A 84 18.21 11.69 22.38
CA ALA A 84 19.22 12.72 22.64
C ALA A 84 20.04 12.43 23.91
N VAL A 85 19.38 11.95 24.98
CA VAL A 85 20.07 11.55 26.22
C VAL A 85 21.01 10.37 25.96
N ILE A 86 20.56 9.32 25.28
CA ILE A 86 21.38 8.13 24.99
C ILE A 86 22.62 8.50 24.15
N PHE A 87 22.43 9.29 23.09
CA PHE A 87 23.53 9.70 22.21
C PHE A 87 24.55 10.59 22.93
N ASN A 88 24.10 11.49 23.81
CA ASN A 88 25.01 12.33 24.60
C ASN A 88 25.74 11.53 25.70
N TRP A 89 25.11 10.51 26.27
CA TRP A 89 25.75 9.68 27.29
C TRP A 89 26.93 8.88 26.74
N HIS A 90 26.80 8.36 25.51
CA HIS A 90 27.88 7.62 24.85
C HIS A 90 29.09 8.51 24.53
N LYS A 91 28.86 9.78 24.15
CA LYS A 91 29.94 10.75 23.88
C LYS A 91 30.75 11.10 25.14
N ILE A 92 30.12 11.12 26.31
CA ILE A 92 30.81 11.38 27.58
C ILE A 92 31.71 10.18 27.93
N LYS A 93 31.20 8.95 27.78
CA LYS A 93 31.95 7.73 28.13
C LYS A 93 33.19 7.52 27.24
N GLN A 94 33.11 7.82 25.95
CA GLN A 94 34.27 7.73 25.05
C GLN A 94 35.33 8.82 25.27
N LYS A 95 34.97 9.93 25.93
CA LYS A 95 35.93 11.02 26.21
C LYS A 95 36.84 10.68 27.41
N GLU A 96 36.39 9.84 28.34
CA GLU A 96 37.26 9.37 29.44
C GLU A 96 38.31 8.36 28.96
N GLU A 97 37.96 7.46 28.03
CA GLU A 97 38.88 6.41 27.58
C GLU A 97 39.98 6.93 26.62
N ASN A 98 39.70 7.97 25.83
CA ASN A 98 40.67 8.55 24.89
C ASN A 98 41.65 9.57 25.52
N ASN A 99 41.37 10.06 26.74
CA ASN A 99 42.28 10.97 27.43
C ASN A 99 43.47 10.27 28.12
N HIS A 100 43.47 8.94 28.22
CA HIS A 100 44.60 8.20 28.80
C HIS A 100 45.66 7.78 27.76
N THR A 101 45.36 7.87 26.45
CA THR A 101 46.25 7.35 25.38
C THR A 101 46.78 8.44 24.45
N THR A 102 46.72 9.71 24.86
CA THR A 102 47.22 10.84 24.06
C THR A 102 48.44 11.45 24.73
N HIS A 103 49.54 10.68 24.79
CA HIS A 103 50.86 11.26 25.03
C HIS A 103 51.96 10.68 24.13
N GLU A 104 51.62 9.78 23.20
CA GLU A 104 52.61 9.16 22.32
C GLU A 104 52.03 8.89 20.93
N ARG A 105 51.93 9.93 20.10
CA ARG A 105 52.41 9.89 18.71
C ARG A 105 52.26 11.24 18.02
N GLU A 106 53.40 11.89 18.00
CA GLU A 106 53.80 12.93 17.08
C GLU A 106 54.01 12.32 15.66
N ILE A 107 53.51 13.04 14.65
CA ILE A 107 53.77 12.97 13.20
C ILE A 107 53.27 11.74 12.43
N GLU A 108 52.19 11.95 11.65
CA GLU A 108 52.20 11.55 10.22
C GLU A 108 51.23 12.41 9.36
N PRO A 109 51.51 12.57 8.06
CA PRO A 109 51.02 13.66 7.24
C PRO A 109 49.62 13.43 6.65
N LYS A 110 48.90 14.54 6.56
CA LYS A 110 47.56 14.74 6.00
C LYS A 110 47.44 14.24 4.54
N PRO A 111 46.65 13.20 4.24
CA PRO A 111 46.33 12.86 2.85
C PRO A 111 45.39 13.89 2.22
N ARG A 112 45.69 14.16 0.96
CA ARG A 112 45.02 15.11 0.06
C ARG A 112 43.57 14.69 -0.18
N ILE A 113 42.65 15.62 0.04
CA ILE A 113 41.21 15.49 -0.24
C ILE A 113 41.01 15.47 -1.75
N GLU A 114 40.61 14.33 -2.29
CA GLU A 114 40.01 14.21 -3.62
C GLU A 114 38.52 14.52 -3.49
N LYS A 115 38.08 15.57 -4.17
CA LYS A 115 36.68 16.03 -4.15
C LYS A 115 35.88 15.14 -5.09
N GLU A 116 35.10 14.23 -4.52
CA GLU A 116 34.11 13.48 -5.29
C GLU A 116 32.90 14.38 -5.57
N GLU A 117 32.61 14.60 -6.85
CA GLU A 117 31.45 15.35 -7.33
C GLU A 117 30.16 14.60 -6.95
N ILE A 118 29.31 15.26 -6.17
CA ILE A 118 27.97 14.77 -5.84
C ILE A 118 27.10 14.84 -7.10
N PRO A 119 26.54 13.72 -7.59
CA PRO A 119 25.60 13.73 -8.71
C PRO A 119 24.33 14.48 -8.31
N LYS A 120 23.97 15.50 -9.10
CA LYS A 120 22.73 16.27 -8.96
C LYS A 120 21.52 15.35 -9.10
N ALA A 121 20.64 15.37 -8.11
CA ALA A 121 19.35 14.68 -8.16
C ALA A 121 18.47 15.27 -9.28
N PRO A 122 17.76 14.46 -10.07
CA PRO A 122 16.85 14.96 -11.10
C PRO A 122 15.66 15.69 -10.47
N GLU A 123 15.51 16.95 -10.87
CA GLU A 123 14.31 17.74 -10.59
C GLU A 123 13.12 17.21 -11.39
N GLY A 124 12.00 17.02 -10.69
CA GLY A 124 10.66 17.08 -11.27
C GLY A 124 10.00 15.74 -11.57
N TYR A 125 8.87 15.48 -10.91
CA TYR A 125 7.59 15.21 -11.57
C TYR A 125 6.47 15.04 -10.53
N TYR A 126 5.81 16.14 -10.14
CA TYR A 126 4.45 16.08 -9.62
C TYR A 126 3.56 16.92 -10.52
N LYS A 127 2.88 16.23 -11.45
CA LYS A 127 1.86 16.83 -12.30
C LYS A 127 0.52 16.69 -11.59
N THR A 128 0.13 17.72 -10.83
CA THR A 128 -1.24 17.86 -10.34
C THR A 128 -2.17 18.04 -11.54
N GLN A 129 -2.98 17.03 -11.84
CA GLN A 129 -4.09 17.18 -12.77
C GLN A 129 -5.22 17.95 -12.06
N SER A 130 -5.21 19.27 -12.28
CA SER A 130 -6.33 20.15 -11.98
C SER A 130 -7.50 19.75 -12.89
N LYS A 131 -8.56 19.25 -12.27
CA LYS A 131 -9.90 19.17 -12.86
C LYS A 131 -10.31 20.54 -13.41
N ASN A 132 -11.05 20.50 -14.51
CA ASN A 132 -11.83 21.62 -15.03
C ASN A 132 -13.27 21.13 -15.28
N PRO A 133 -14.23 22.08 -15.36
CA PRO A 133 -15.51 22.08 -14.65
C PRO A 133 -16.58 21.14 -15.18
#